data_AF-A0A804QTM8-F1
#
_entry.id   AF-A0A804QTM8-F1
#
_cell.length_a   1.000
_cell.length_b   1.000
_cell.length_c   1.000
_cell.angle_alpha   90.00
_cell.angle_beta   90.00
_cell.angle_gamma   90.00
#
_symmetry.space_group_name_H-M   'P 1'
#
loop_
_entity.id
_entity.type
_entity.pdbx_description
1 polymer ?
#
loop_
_entity_poly.entity_id
_entity_poly.type
_entity_poly.pdbx_seq_one_letter_code
_entity_poly.pdbx_strand_id
1 'polypeptide(L)'
;MVVPVPPPPLLASHVAVRAAASAISHGRRVLLNGDHPPQVAALGRGDWVKLICGASFEDAADVRNLSLVYTLAGVDCIDCAADASVVGAVNEGIEVAASIVPTVQRPWLMISVNDDCRDLHFRKAEFDPDDCPLDCSKPCEKVCPADAISLKHSMVDGERTLSDPLRGKYEGGVITERCYGCGRCLPVCPYDRIRAVSYVRDPTMTAELLKRDDVDAIEIHTTGKGTDMFNTLWDNLSGSINNVKLVAVSLPDIGESTVDLMNTIYTIMEPHFKGYNLWQMADL
;
A
#
# COMPACT_ATOMS: atom_id res chain seq x y z
N MET A 1 -15.79 -9.13 39.90
CA MET A 1 -14.88 -9.87 38.99
C MET A 1 -14.92 -9.15 37.66
N VAL A 2 -13.84 -8.47 37.29
CA VAL A 2 -13.71 -7.76 36.01
C VAL A 2 -13.28 -8.80 34.98
N VAL A 3 -14.14 -9.06 34.00
CA VAL A 3 -13.82 -9.96 32.88
C VAL A 3 -12.84 -9.22 31.98
N PRO A 4 -11.66 -9.79 31.64
CA PRO A 4 -10.74 -9.14 30.73
C PRO A 4 -11.37 -9.04 29.35
N VAL A 5 -11.45 -7.83 28.81
CA VAL A 5 -11.79 -7.60 27.40
C VAL A 5 -10.56 -8.02 26.58
N PRO A 6 -10.66 -8.98 25.65
CA PRO A 6 -9.54 -9.31 24.79
C PRO A 6 -9.21 -8.11 23.90
N PRO A 7 -7.92 -7.80 23.66
CA PRO A 7 -7.55 -6.74 22.72
C PRO A 7 -8.12 -7.05 21.33
N PRO A 8 -8.47 -6.02 20.54
CA PRO A 8 -8.96 -6.23 19.18
C PRO A 8 -7.91 -7.01 18.37
N PRO A 9 -8.33 -7.93 17.50
CA PRO A 9 -7.40 -8.65 16.65
C PRO A 9 -6.71 -7.65 15.73
N LEU A 10 -5.39 -7.52 15.86
CA LEU A 10 -4.54 -6.93 14.82
C LEU A 10 -4.75 -7.77 13.56
N LEU A 11 -5.62 -7.28 12.67
CA LEU A 11 -5.83 -7.82 11.33
C LEU A 11 -4.63 -7.46 10.44
N ALA A 12 -3.45 -7.99 10.79
CA ALA A 12 -2.39 -8.15 9.81
C ALA A 12 -2.78 -9.38 8.98
N SER A 13 -3.38 -9.15 7.81
CA SER A 13 -3.56 -10.20 6.81
C SER A 13 -2.17 -10.66 6.37
N HIS A 14 -1.63 -11.66 7.06
CA HIS A 14 -0.44 -12.39 6.64
C HIS A 14 -0.78 -13.16 5.36
N VAL A 15 -0.62 -12.51 4.20
CA VAL A 15 -0.43 -13.21 2.94
C VAL A 15 1.07 -13.28 2.72
N ALA A 16 1.67 -14.40 3.09
CA ALA A 16 3.02 -14.73 2.67
C ALA A 16 2.96 -14.99 1.16
N VAL A 17 3.37 -14.01 0.36
CA VAL A 17 3.46 -14.16 -1.10
C VAL A 17 4.61 -15.12 -1.41
N ARG A 18 4.31 -16.24 -2.07
CA ARG A 18 5.35 -17.11 -2.64
C ARG A 18 5.99 -16.38 -3.82
N ALA A 19 7.15 -15.80 -3.57
CA ALA A 19 7.95 -15.12 -4.56
C ALA A 19 8.80 -16.09 -5.40
N ALA A 20 8.86 -15.87 -6.71
CA ALA A 20 9.92 -16.41 -7.56
C ALA A 20 10.87 -15.26 -7.93
N ALA A 21 12.11 -15.32 -7.45
CA ALA A 21 13.17 -14.40 -7.85
C ALA A 21 13.97 -15.04 -9.00
N SER A 22 14.13 -14.33 -10.11
CA SER A 22 15.03 -14.72 -11.20
C SER A 22 16.27 -13.82 -11.17
N ALA A 23 17.46 -14.43 -11.05
CA ALA A 23 18.73 -13.73 -11.28
C ALA A 23 19.12 -13.94 -12.75
N ILE A 24 19.28 -12.85 -13.52
CA ILE A 24 19.66 -12.94 -14.93
C ILE A 24 21.19 -12.90 -15.05
N SER A 25 21.77 -14.02 -15.46
CA SER A 25 23.13 -14.11 -15.98
C SER A 25 23.10 -14.17 -17.51
N HIS A 26 23.65 -13.17 -18.19
CA HIS A 26 24.00 -13.28 -19.61
C HIS A 26 25.50 -13.01 -19.81
N GLY A 27 26.25 -14.09 -20.13
CA GLY A 27 27.62 -14.03 -20.66
C GLY A 27 28.73 -14.35 -19.65
N ARG A 28 29.21 -15.60 -19.64
CA ARG A 28 30.46 -16.13 -19.04
C ARG A 28 31.19 -15.22 -18.03
N ARG A 29 30.76 -15.31 -16.77
CA ARG A 29 31.64 -15.50 -15.61
C ARG A 29 30.82 -16.21 -14.55
N VAL A 30 31.16 -17.46 -14.27
CA VAL A 30 30.66 -18.17 -13.09
C VAL A 30 31.23 -17.42 -11.89
N LEU A 31 30.46 -16.48 -11.34
CA LEU A 31 30.67 -15.94 -10.00
C LEU A 31 30.10 -16.98 -9.04
N LEU A 32 30.90 -18.01 -8.74
CA LEU A 32 30.70 -18.74 -7.50
C LEU A 32 30.94 -17.72 -6.37
N ASN A 33 29.86 -17.44 -5.62
CA ASN A 33 29.77 -16.55 -4.47
C ASN A 33 30.07 -15.06 -4.75
N GLY A 34 29.10 -14.36 -5.35
CA GLY A 34 28.88 -12.95 -5.03
C GLY A 34 27.73 -12.88 -4.03
N ASP A 35 27.95 -12.33 -2.83
CA ASP A 35 26.92 -12.27 -1.78
C ASP A 35 25.72 -11.44 -2.28
N HIS A 36 24.65 -12.12 -2.66
CA HIS A 36 23.36 -11.48 -2.87
C HIS A 36 22.96 -10.71 -1.61
N PRO A 37 22.26 -9.57 -1.72
CA PRO A 37 21.69 -8.91 -0.56
C PRO A 37 20.88 -9.91 0.26
N PRO A 38 20.89 -9.83 1.60
CA PRO A 38 20.19 -10.78 2.45
C PRO A 38 18.71 -11.00 2.06
N GLN A 39 18.04 -9.94 1.59
CA GLN A 39 16.66 -9.97 1.11
C GLN A 39 16.49 -10.89 -0.12
N VAL A 40 17.44 -10.87 -1.05
CA VAL A 40 17.43 -11.75 -2.24
C VAL A 40 17.79 -13.18 -1.86
N ALA A 41 18.73 -13.36 -0.92
CA ALA A 41 19.02 -14.68 -0.39
C ALA A 41 17.79 -15.29 0.29
N ALA A 42 16.97 -14.48 0.98
CA ALA A 42 15.72 -14.94 1.59
C ALA A 42 14.67 -15.36 0.53
N LEU A 43 14.56 -14.61 -0.57
CA LEU A 43 13.73 -15.01 -1.71
C LEU A 43 14.16 -16.39 -2.27
N GLY A 44 15.46 -16.61 -2.44
CA GLY A 44 15.99 -17.89 -2.93
C GLY A 44 15.78 -19.07 -1.98
N ARG A 45 15.72 -18.82 -0.67
CA ARG A 45 15.42 -19.83 0.35
C ARG A 45 13.91 -20.06 0.56
N GLY A 46 13.07 -19.12 0.11
CA GLY A 46 11.62 -19.17 0.32
C GLY A 46 11.18 -18.75 1.72
N ASP A 47 12.01 -18.01 2.45
CA ASP A 47 11.73 -17.49 3.80
C ASP A 47 11.56 -15.96 3.83
N TRP A 48 11.41 -15.32 2.66
CA TRP A 48 11.24 -13.88 2.53
C TRP A 48 9.93 -13.36 3.16
N VAL A 49 10.02 -12.30 3.95
CA VAL A 49 8.87 -11.68 4.62
C VAL A 49 8.69 -10.21 4.22
N LYS A 50 7.50 -9.89 3.72
CA LYS A 50 7.03 -8.52 3.40
C LYS A 50 6.03 -8.06 4.46
N LEU A 51 6.28 -6.90 5.07
CA LEU A 51 5.21 -6.14 5.72
C LEU A 51 4.50 -5.31 4.65
N ILE A 52 3.18 -5.45 4.55
CA ILE A 52 2.34 -4.64 3.66
C ILE A 52 1.61 -3.62 4.52
N CYS A 53 2.07 -2.37 4.52
CA CYS A 53 1.36 -1.27 5.19
C CYS A 53 0.13 -0.81 4.39
N GLY A 54 0.12 -1.08 3.07
CA GLY A 54 -1.00 -0.82 2.16
C GLY A 54 -0.73 0.36 1.22
N ALA A 55 -0.99 0.15 -0.07
CA ALA A 55 -0.77 1.15 -1.12
C ALA A 55 -1.61 2.43 -0.97
N SER A 56 -2.74 2.33 -0.25
CA SER A 56 -3.65 3.45 0.08
C SER A 56 -3.58 3.90 1.54
N PHE A 57 -2.78 3.27 2.39
CA PHE A 57 -2.67 3.67 3.80
C PHE A 57 -1.51 4.66 3.98
N GLU A 58 -1.85 5.86 4.44
CA GLU A 58 -0.95 7.02 4.50
C GLU A 58 -0.88 7.66 5.90
N ASP A 59 -1.37 6.97 6.94
CA ASP A 59 -1.16 7.42 8.33
C ASP A 59 0.32 7.22 8.70
N ALA A 60 1.09 8.30 8.55
CA ALA A 60 2.52 8.32 8.80
C ALA A 60 2.90 7.86 10.22
N ALA A 61 2.08 8.17 11.24
CA ALA A 61 2.38 7.80 12.61
C ALA A 61 2.27 6.28 12.82
N ASP A 62 1.21 5.68 12.31
CA ASP A 62 1.01 4.23 12.37
C ASP A 62 2.05 3.48 11.51
N VAL A 63 2.31 3.96 10.29
CA VAL A 63 3.31 3.37 9.40
C VAL A 63 4.71 3.39 10.03
N ARG A 64 5.10 4.50 10.67
CA ARG A 64 6.38 4.62 11.38
C ARG A 64 6.50 3.58 12.50
N ASN A 65 5.45 3.41 13.30
CA ASN A 65 5.44 2.45 14.40
C ASN A 65 5.43 1.00 13.91
N LEU A 66 4.67 0.68 12.87
CA LEU A 66 4.69 -0.63 12.22
C LEU A 66 6.09 -0.93 11.66
N SER A 67 6.70 0.03 10.97
CA SER A 67 8.03 -0.13 10.37
C SER A 67 9.09 -0.41 11.42
N LEU A 68 9.04 0.28 12.56
CA LEU A 68 9.90 0.00 13.72
C LEU A 68 9.73 -1.44 14.22
N VAL A 69 8.50 -1.83 14.55
CA VAL A 69 8.23 -3.15 15.16
C VAL A 69 8.61 -4.29 14.21
N TYR A 70 8.26 -4.19 12.93
CA TYR A 70 8.54 -5.24 11.96
C TYR A 70 10.00 -5.27 11.51
N THR A 71 10.71 -4.13 11.51
CA THR A 71 12.16 -4.16 11.35
C THR A 71 12.82 -4.94 12.47
N LEU A 72 12.43 -4.71 13.74
CA LEU A 72 12.91 -5.50 14.88
C LEU A 72 12.54 -6.99 14.78
N ALA A 73 11.42 -7.31 14.14
CA ALA A 73 11.01 -8.69 13.85
C ALA A 73 11.82 -9.34 12.71
N GLY A 74 12.64 -8.58 11.98
CA GLY A 74 13.51 -9.07 10.92
C GLY A 74 12.81 -9.30 9.58
N VAL A 75 11.79 -8.49 9.24
CA VAL A 75 11.23 -8.52 7.87
C VAL A 75 12.28 -8.15 6.84
N ASP A 76 12.16 -8.69 5.63
CA ASP A 76 13.08 -8.40 4.52
C ASP A 76 12.67 -7.16 3.73
N CYS A 77 11.37 -6.83 3.74
CA CYS A 77 10.81 -5.73 2.98
C CYS A 77 9.63 -5.09 3.72
N ILE A 78 9.55 -3.76 3.65
CA ILE A 78 8.39 -2.98 4.11
C ILE A 78 7.84 -2.25 2.90
N ASP A 79 6.58 -2.49 2.60
CA ASP A 79 5.86 -1.91 1.48
C ASP A 79 4.81 -0.91 1.93
N CYS A 80 4.82 0.26 1.29
CA CYS A 80 3.99 1.39 1.67
C CYS A 80 3.48 2.17 0.46
N ALA A 81 2.54 3.08 0.72
CA ALA A 81 2.09 4.06 -0.25
C ALA A 81 3.27 4.85 -0.85
N ALA A 82 3.21 5.10 -2.16
CA ALA A 82 4.13 6.00 -2.87
C ALA A 82 3.81 7.47 -2.53
N ASP A 83 4.09 7.87 -1.29
CA ASP A 83 3.97 9.22 -0.76
C ASP A 83 5.23 9.60 0.03
N ALA A 84 5.67 10.86 -0.11
CA ALA A 84 6.93 11.32 0.49
C ALA A 84 6.94 11.27 2.02
N SER A 85 5.79 11.57 2.66
CA SER A 85 5.66 11.55 4.12
C SER A 85 5.66 10.12 4.66
N VAL A 86 5.01 9.20 3.94
CA VAL A 86 4.95 7.77 4.28
C VAL A 86 6.34 7.12 4.13
N VAL A 87 7.06 7.42 3.04
CA VAL A 87 8.45 6.96 2.84
C VAL A 87 9.36 7.46 3.97
N GLY A 88 9.20 8.73 4.37
CA GLY A 88 9.93 9.30 5.51
C GLY A 88 9.63 8.57 6.82
N ALA A 89 8.35 8.28 7.08
CA ALA A 89 7.90 7.55 8.26
C ALA A 89 8.44 6.12 8.33
N VAL A 90 8.47 5.39 7.21
CA VAL A 90 9.06 4.04 7.15
C VAL A 90 10.55 4.10 7.47
N ASN A 91 11.29 5.00 6.83
CA ASN A 91 12.72 5.17 7.09
C ASN A 91 13.00 5.55 8.55
N GLU A 92 12.23 6.46 9.14
CA GLU A 92 12.38 6.79 10.56
C GLU A 92 12.18 5.56 11.45
N GLY A 93 11.15 4.74 11.18
CA GLY A 93 10.91 3.51 11.91
C GLY A 93 12.08 2.52 11.82
N ILE A 94 12.63 2.34 10.62
CA ILE A 94 13.81 1.49 10.37
C ILE A 94 15.03 1.99 11.14
N GLU A 95 15.34 3.29 11.08
CA GLU A 95 16.50 3.87 11.76
C GLU A 95 16.37 3.79 13.28
N VAL A 96 15.17 3.98 13.82
CA VAL A 96 14.91 3.78 15.25
C VAL A 96 15.14 2.32 15.64
N ALA A 97 14.70 1.35 14.82
CA ALA A 97 14.95 -0.07 15.07
C ALA A 97 16.46 -0.38 15.10
N ALA A 98 17.21 0.17 14.14
CA ALA A 98 18.67 0.03 14.08
C ALA A 98 19.37 0.67 15.29
N SER A 99 18.84 1.77 15.83
CA SER A 99 19.37 2.37 17.05
C SER A 99 19.16 1.51 18.31
N ILE A 100 18.10 0.71 18.34
CA ILE A 100 17.77 -0.20 19.46
C ILE A 100 18.57 -1.51 19.34
N VAL A 101 18.63 -2.09 18.14
CA VAL A 101 19.38 -3.32 17.83
C VAL A 101 20.30 -3.03 16.65
N PRO A 102 21.57 -2.64 16.89
CA PRO A 102 22.51 -2.27 15.81
C PRO A 102 22.82 -3.38 14.81
N THR A 103 22.53 -4.64 15.16
CA THR A 103 22.72 -5.81 14.28
C THR A 103 21.44 -6.19 13.54
N VAL A 104 20.33 -5.45 13.70
CA VAL A 104 19.09 -5.73 12.99
C VAL A 104 19.31 -5.58 11.49
N GLN A 105 18.78 -6.51 10.72
CA GLN A 105 18.82 -6.40 9.27
C GLN A 105 17.89 -5.28 8.82
N ARG A 106 18.42 -4.33 8.07
CA ARG A 106 17.60 -3.29 7.44
C ARG A 106 16.73 -3.91 6.33
N PRO A 107 15.39 -3.83 6.41
CA PRO A 107 14.52 -4.24 5.32
C PRO A 107 14.70 -3.30 4.12
N TRP A 108 14.34 -3.78 2.93
CA TRP A 108 14.12 -2.89 1.79
C TRP A 108 12.84 -2.10 1.97
N LEU A 109 12.87 -0.80 1.66
CA LEU A 109 11.67 0.00 1.51
C LEU A 109 11.14 -0.12 0.09
N MET A 110 9.92 -0.62 -0.04
CA MET A 110 9.18 -0.75 -1.29
C MET A 110 8.03 0.26 -1.33
N ILE A 111 7.87 0.97 -2.44
CA ILE A 111 6.67 1.78 -2.69
C ILE A 111 5.76 1.09 -3.69
N SER A 112 4.45 1.13 -3.48
CA SER A 112 3.47 0.54 -4.41
C SER A 112 2.75 1.58 -5.27
N VAL A 113 2.64 1.29 -6.56
CA VAL A 113 1.91 2.08 -7.58
C VAL A 113 1.05 1.17 -8.45
N ASN A 114 0.10 1.76 -9.17
CA ASN A 114 -0.77 1.08 -10.12
C ASN A 114 -0.66 1.68 -11.51
N ASP A 115 -0.83 0.85 -12.54
CA ASP A 115 -0.91 1.30 -13.93
C ASP A 115 -2.33 1.78 -14.33
N ASP A 116 -3.37 1.36 -13.59
CA ASP A 116 -4.76 1.70 -13.90
C ASP A 116 -5.68 1.84 -12.66
N CYS A 117 -6.84 2.48 -12.84
CA CYS A 117 -7.77 2.80 -11.75
C CYS A 117 -8.74 1.66 -11.35
N ARG A 118 -8.61 0.47 -11.93
CA ARG A 118 -9.47 -0.68 -11.62
C ARG A 118 -8.93 -1.48 -10.43
N ASP A 119 -7.68 -1.24 -10.06
CA ASP A 119 -7.07 -1.86 -8.89
C ASP A 119 -7.79 -1.47 -7.60
N LEU A 120 -8.28 -2.49 -6.88
CA LEU A 120 -9.02 -2.32 -5.63
C LEU A 120 -8.14 -1.91 -4.44
N HIS A 121 -6.81 -2.02 -4.57
CA HIS A 121 -5.85 -1.52 -3.59
C HIS A 121 -5.65 0.00 -3.66
N PHE A 122 -6.05 0.64 -4.76
CA PHE A 122 -5.92 2.09 -5.00
C PHE A 122 -7.29 2.76 -5.06
N ARG A 123 -8.00 2.68 -3.94
CA ARG A 123 -9.30 3.33 -3.75
C ARG A 123 -9.50 3.75 -2.30
N LYS A 124 -10.34 4.75 -2.09
CA LYS A 124 -10.74 5.20 -0.74
C LYS A 124 -12.26 5.35 -0.66
N ALA A 125 -12.79 5.28 0.55
CA ALA A 125 -14.18 5.62 0.78
C ALA A 125 -14.36 7.14 0.67
N GLU A 126 -15.49 7.58 0.13
CA GLU A 126 -15.86 8.98 0.06
C GLU A 126 -17.37 9.14 0.28
N PHE A 127 -17.76 10.17 1.02
CA PHE A 127 -19.14 10.61 1.17
C PHE A 127 -19.17 12.07 1.67
N ASP A 128 -20.27 12.78 1.42
CA ASP A 128 -20.51 14.09 2.01
C ASP A 128 -21.14 13.94 3.41
N PRO A 129 -20.53 14.46 4.49
CA PRO A 129 -21.14 14.41 5.82
C PRO A 129 -22.49 15.13 5.90
N ASP A 130 -22.75 16.14 5.04
CA ASP A 130 -24.03 16.86 5.00
C ASP A 130 -25.17 16.00 4.42
N ASP A 131 -24.85 14.96 3.65
CA ASP A 131 -25.81 13.97 3.14
C ASP A 131 -26.18 12.89 4.18
N CYS A 132 -25.53 12.86 5.35
CA CYS A 132 -25.75 11.86 6.38
C CYS A 132 -26.89 12.28 7.33
N PRO A 133 -28.00 11.51 7.42
CA PRO A 133 -29.12 11.84 8.31
C PRO A 133 -28.72 11.90 9.78
N LEU A 134 -29.19 12.91 10.53
CA LEU A 134 -28.82 13.11 11.94
C LEU A 134 -29.19 11.94 12.85
N ASP A 135 -30.21 11.16 12.51
CA ASP A 135 -30.64 9.95 13.20
C ASP A 135 -29.84 8.69 12.80
N CYS A 136 -28.84 8.82 11.92
CA CYS A 136 -27.99 7.71 11.51
C CYS A 136 -27.22 7.11 12.70
N SER A 137 -27.34 5.79 12.84
CA SER A 137 -26.64 4.99 13.87
C SER A 137 -25.13 4.84 13.63
N LYS A 138 -24.63 5.37 12.50
CA LYS A 138 -23.23 5.37 12.04
C LYS A 138 -22.57 3.98 12.06
N PRO A 139 -23.13 2.98 11.36
CA PRO A 139 -22.51 1.66 11.27
C PRO A 139 -21.17 1.68 10.51
N CYS A 140 -21.00 2.62 9.57
CA CYS A 140 -19.76 2.80 8.81
C CYS A 140 -18.56 3.16 9.69
N GLU A 141 -18.75 4.01 10.72
CA GLU A 141 -17.73 4.36 11.70
C GLU A 141 -17.32 3.13 12.53
N LYS A 142 -18.30 2.37 13.02
CA LYS A 142 -18.06 1.18 13.87
C LYS A 142 -17.36 0.03 13.17
N VAL A 143 -17.59 -0.13 11.86
CA VAL A 143 -17.00 -1.25 11.09
C VAL A 143 -15.65 -0.89 10.49
N CYS A 144 -15.24 0.39 10.53
CA CYS A 144 -14.00 0.85 9.92
C CYS A 144 -12.80 0.34 10.74
N PRO A 145 -11.96 -0.56 10.20
CA PRO A 145 -10.87 -1.15 10.97
C PRO A 145 -9.71 -0.18 11.23
N ALA A 146 -9.64 0.92 10.48
CA ALA A 146 -8.59 1.94 10.61
C ALA A 146 -9.10 3.22 11.29
N ASP A 147 -10.30 3.21 11.88
CA ASP A 147 -10.95 4.39 12.47
C ASP A 147 -10.92 5.61 11.53
N ALA A 148 -11.06 5.35 10.22
CA ALA A 148 -10.91 6.33 9.16
C ALA A 148 -12.20 7.12 8.87
N ILE A 149 -13.25 6.95 9.67
CA ILE A 149 -14.51 7.69 9.53
C ILE A 149 -14.79 8.33 10.88
N SER A 150 -14.94 9.66 10.91
CA SER A 150 -15.30 10.40 12.12
C SER A 150 -16.42 11.38 11.81
N LEU A 151 -17.60 11.15 12.38
CA LEU A 151 -18.75 12.03 12.23
C LEU A 151 -19.19 12.56 13.59
N LYS A 152 -18.96 13.86 13.80
CA LYS A 152 -19.33 14.55 15.04
C LYS A 152 -20.55 15.42 14.80
N HIS A 153 -21.52 15.34 15.71
CA HIS A 153 -22.69 16.20 15.63
C HIS A 153 -22.30 17.63 16.02
N SER A 154 -22.59 18.58 15.14
CA SER A 154 -22.36 20.01 15.37
C SER A 154 -23.71 20.73 15.35
N MET A 155 -23.90 21.64 16.32
CA MET A 155 -25.08 22.52 16.33
C MET A 155 -24.77 23.76 15.52
N VAL A 156 -25.68 24.18 14.65
CA VAL A 156 -25.53 25.46 13.95
C VAL A 156 -25.98 26.58 14.88
N ASP A 157 -25.06 27.50 15.22
CA ASP A 157 -25.37 28.73 15.96
C ASP A 157 -26.25 29.66 15.10
N GLY A 158 -27.57 29.49 15.20
CA GLY A 158 -28.58 30.35 14.58
C GLY A 158 -29.70 30.67 15.58
N GLU A 159 -30.28 31.87 15.50
CA GLU A 159 -31.38 32.32 16.37
C GLU A 159 -32.48 31.26 16.47
N ARG A 160 -32.75 30.82 17.70
CA ARG A 160 -33.82 29.88 18.03
C ARG A 160 -35.18 30.49 17.69
N THR A 161 -35.68 30.21 16.49
CA THR A 161 -37.13 30.30 16.23
C THR A 161 -37.78 29.02 16.75
N LEU A 162 -38.89 29.16 17.49
CA LEU A 162 -39.58 28.09 18.23
C LEU A 162 -40.19 26.96 17.36
N SER A 163 -39.85 26.91 16.05
CA SER A 163 -40.48 26.04 15.05
C SER A 163 -39.51 25.25 14.17
N ASP A 164 -38.19 25.34 14.37
CA ASP A 164 -37.22 24.62 13.52
C ASP A 164 -36.77 23.31 14.20
N PRO A 165 -37.08 22.12 13.64
CA PRO A 165 -36.52 20.86 14.14
C PRO A 165 -34.99 20.92 14.02
N LEU A 166 -34.28 20.38 15.03
CA LEU A 166 -32.82 20.42 15.20
C LEU A 166 -32.05 20.69 13.88
N ARG A 167 -31.62 21.94 13.67
CA ARG A 167 -30.59 22.27 12.68
C ARG A 167 -29.22 21.79 13.18
N GLY A 168 -29.07 20.47 13.25
CA GLY A 168 -27.78 19.82 13.40
C GLY A 168 -27.19 19.50 12.04
N LYS A 169 -25.87 19.38 11.97
CA LYS A 169 -25.18 18.73 10.85
C LYS A 169 -24.08 17.84 11.40
N TYR A 170 -23.59 16.92 10.56
CA TYR A 170 -22.34 16.23 10.88
C TYR A 170 -21.16 17.05 10.37
N GLU A 171 -20.12 17.12 11.19
CA GLU A 171 -18.80 17.58 10.80
C GLU A 171 -17.83 16.40 10.78
N GLY A 172 -16.83 16.48 9.90
CA GLY A 172 -15.84 15.42 9.67
C GLY A 172 -16.09 14.69 8.36
N GLY A 173 -16.01 13.36 8.38
CA GLY A 173 -16.09 12.52 7.18
C GLY A 173 -15.04 11.42 7.20
N VAL A 174 -14.53 11.07 6.02
CA VAL A 174 -13.42 10.12 5.88
C VAL A 174 -12.10 10.85 6.15
N ILE A 175 -11.28 10.30 7.06
CA ILE A 175 -9.87 10.68 7.24
C ILE A 175 -9.09 9.95 6.15
N THR A 176 -8.80 10.67 5.07
CA THR A 176 -8.26 10.11 3.82
C THR A 176 -7.00 9.29 4.07
N GLU A 177 -6.09 9.76 4.92
CA GLU A 177 -4.80 9.15 5.20
C GLU A 177 -4.95 7.77 5.86
N ARG A 178 -5.99 7.57 6.66
CA ARG A 178 -6.28 6.29 7.33
C ARG A 178 -7.09 5.33 6.48
N CYS A 179 -7.83 5.84 5.50
CA CYS A 179 -8.69 5.00 4.68
C CYS A 179 -7.84 4.24 3.65
N TYR A 180 -7.67 2.93 3.88
CA TYR A 180 -6.95 2.05 2.95
C TYR A 180 -7.86 1.31 1.95
N GLY A 181 -9.13 1.73 1.81
CA GLY A 181 -9.99 1.21 0.75
C GLY A 181 -10.61 -0.18 0.96
N CYS A 182 -10.63 -0.70 2.19
CA CYS A 182 -11.14 -2.06 2.48
C CYS A 182 -12.60 -2.32 2.07
N GLY A 183 -13.39 -1.27 1.84
CA GLY A 183 -14.77 -1.39 1.39
C GLY A 183 -15.79 -1.80 2.47
N ARG A 184 -15.38 -2.08 3.72
CA ARG A 184 -16.27 -2.57 4.79
C ARG A 184 -17.43 -1.61 5.12
N CYS A 185 -17.22 -0.30 4.93
CA CYS A 185 -18.23 0.72 5.19
C CYS A 185 -19.32 0.80 4.11
N LEU A 186 -19.05 0.37 2.89
CA LEU A 186 -19.99 0.47 1.75
C LEU A 186 -21.29 -0.33 2.00
N PRO A 187 -21.25 -1.65 2.24
CA PRO A 187 -22.47 -2.45 2.34
C PRO A 187 -23.26 -2.22 3.63
N VAL A 188 -22.66 -1.56 4.64
CA VAL A 188 -23.32 -1.32 5.93
C VAL A 188 -24.02 0.05 6.00
N CYS A 189 -23.81 0.93 5.02
CA CYS A 189 -24.46 2.23 4.99
C CYS A 189 -25.96 2.06 4.66
N PRO A 190 -26.90 2.35 5.59
CA PRO A 190 -28.32 2.12 5.35
C PRO A 190 -28.94 3.08 4.33
N TYR A 191 -28.21 4.15 3.97
CA TYR A 191 -28.64 5.17 3.02
C TYR A 191 -27.84 5.17 1.72
N ASP A 192 -26.93 4.21 1.54
CA ASP A 192 -26.12 4.07 0.32
C ASP A 192 -25.37 5.36 -0.09
N ARG A 193 -24.84 6.10 0.90
CA ARG A 193 -24.14 7.39 0.68
C ARG A 193 -22.64 7.26 0.48
N ILE A 194 -22.07 6.09 0.76
CA ILE A 194 -20.62 5.89 0.72
C ILE A 194 -20.24 5.24 -0.60
N ARG A 195 -19.37 5.90 -1.36
CA ARG A 195 -18.80 5.38 -2.60
C ARG A 195 -17.33 5.00 -2.40
N ALA A 196 -16.84 4.07 -3.21
CA ALA A 196 -15.40 3.87 -3.40
C ALA A 196 -14.94 4.73 -4.56
N VAL A 197 -13.87 5.51 -4.34
CA VAL A 197 -13.24 6.35 -5.35
C VAL A 197 -11.85 5.80 -5.61
N SER A 198 -11.67 5.23 -6.80
CA SER A 198 -10.38 4.73 -7.26
C SER A 198 -9.50 5.86 -7.80
N TYR A 199 -8.20 5.67 -7.72
CA TYR A 199 -7.21 6.62 -8.22
C TYR A 199 -6.00 5.90 -8.80
N VAL A 200 -5.13 6.66 -9.48
CA VAL A 200 -3.84 6.19 -9.97
C VAL A 200 -2.76 7.05 -9.33
N ARG A 201 -1.66 6.43 -8.88
CA ARG A 201 -0.52 7.19 -8.35
C ARG A 201 0.09 8.05 -9.45
N ASP A 202 0.41 9.30 -9.12
CA ASP A 202 1.01 10.22 -10.08
C ASP A 202 2.41 9.72 -10.51
N PRO A 203 2.63 9.43 -11.81
CA PRO A 203 3.91 8.90 -12.27
C PRO A 203 5.08 9.88 -12.12
N THR A 204 4.82 11.19 -12.20
CA THR A 204 5.85 12.23 -12.06
C THR A 204 6.31 12.30 -10.61
N MET A 205 5.38 12.34 -9.66
CA MET A 205 5.70 12.32 -8.23
C MET A 205 6.39 11.02 -7.83
N THR A 206 5.96 9.89 -8.41
CA THR A 206 6.62 8.59 -8.21
C THR A 206 8.06 8.64 -8.73
N ALA A 207 8.30 9.14 -9.93
CA ALA A 207 9.65 9.25 -10.48
C ALA A 207 10.56 10.15 -9.64
N GLU A 208 10.03 11.25 -9.06
CA GLU A 208 10.78 12.08 -8.11
C GLU A 208 11.09 11.33 -6.80
N LEU A 209 10.17 10.50 -6.30
CA LEU A 209 10.44 9.64 -5.14
C LEU A 209 11.55 8.63 -5.44
N LEU A 210 11.53 7.98 -6.62
CA LEU A 210 12.56 7.03 -7.05
C LEU A 210 13.93 7.68 -7.28
N LYS A 211 14.02 9.00 -7.41
CA LYS A 211 15.31 9.72 -7.49
C LYS A 211 15.97 9.91 -6.13
N ARG A 212 15.22 9.72 -5.04
CA ARG A 212 15.76 9.76 -3.68
C ARG A 212 16.57 8.50 -3.39
N ASP A 213 17.49 8.58 -2.44
CA ASP A 213 18.34 7.47 -2.00
C ASP A 213 17.72 6.65 -0.85
N ASP A 214 16.44 6.86 -0.56
CA ASP A 214 15.71 6.27 0.57
C ASP A 214 14.55 5.35 0.15
N VAL A 215 14.49 4.95 -1.12
CA VAL A 215 13.58 3.94 -1.68
C VAL A 215 14.41 2.81 -2.31
N ASP A 216 14.23 1.58 -1.85
CA ASP A 216 15.01 0.42 -2.31
C ASP A 216 14.31 -0.37 -3.43
N ALA A 217 12.98 -0.32 -3.48
CA ALA A 217 12.18 -1.14 -4.39
C ALA A 217 10.87 -0.43 -4.78
N ILE A 218 10.27 -0.90 -5.87
CA ILE A 218 8.94 -0.50 -6.31
C ILE A 218 8.10 -1.73 -6.64
N GLU A 219 6.83 -1.70 -6.25
CA GLU A 219 5.81 -2.65 -6.69
C GLU A 219 4.86 -1.96 -7.66
N ILE A 220 4.69 -2.54 -8.84
CA ILE A 220 3.74 -2.07 -9.85
C ILE A 220 2.59 -3.06 -9.90
N HIS A 221 1.40 -2.61 -9.56
CA HIS A 221 0.17 -3.36 -9.72
C HIS A 221 -0.38 -3.17 -11.13
N THR A 222 -0.79 -4.27 -11.75
CA THR A 222 -1.42 -4.29 -13.06
C THR A 222 -2.61 -5.23 -13.09
N THR A 223 -3.72 -4.81 -13.68
CA THR A 223 -4.90 -5.68 -13.81
C THR A 223 -4.83 -6.62 -15.01
N GLY A 224 -3.76 -6.56 -15.81
CA GLY A 224 -3.57 -7.38 -17.00
C GLY A 224 -4.52 -7.07 -18.16
N LYS A 225 -5.42 -6.08 -18.02
CA LYS A 225 -6.40 -5.69 -19.05
C LYS A 225 -5.81 -4.73 -20.09
N GLY A 226 -4.63 -5.06 -20.60
CA GLY A 226 -3.90 -4.33 -21.64
C GLY A 226 -2.54 -3.82 -21.17
N THR A 227 -1.52 -3.95 -22.03
CA THR A 227 -0.13 -3.59 -21.72
C THR A 227 0.21 -2.13 -22.00
N ASP A 228 -0.68 -1.39 -22.66
CA ASP A 228 -0.47 0.02 -23.00
C ASP A 228 -0.40 0.92 -21.75
N MET A 229 -1.21 0.61 -20.73
CA MET A 229 -1.22 1.35 -19.46
C MET A 229 0.07 1.10 -18.68
N PHE A 230 0.50 -0.17 -18.60
CA PHE A 230 1.79 -0.55 -18.04
C PHE A 230 2.95 0.13 -18.77
N ASN A 231 2.97 0.11 -20.10
CA ASN A 231 3.98 0.81 -20.92
C ASN A 231 4.02 2.30 -20.61
N THR A 232 2.86 2.95 -20.55
CA THR A 232 2.77 4.39 -20.25
C THR A 232 3.36 4.70 -18.88
N LEU A 233 3.02 3.93 -17.84
CA LEU A 233 3.62 4.09 -16.52
C LEU A 233 5.14 3.85 -16.57
N TRP A 234 5.56 2.75 -17.20
CA TRP A 234 6.97 2.36 -17.30
C TRP A 234 7.83 3.42 -17.99
N ASP A 235 7.35 4.00 -19.09
CA ASP A 235 8.05 5.06 -19.82
C ASP A 235 8.25 6.31 -18.94
N ASN A 236 7.25 6.67 -18.14
CA ASN A 236 7.36 7.79 -17.19
C ASN A 236 8.36 7.51 -16.06
N LEU A 237 8.52 6.25 -15.64
CA LEU A 237 9.46 5.86 -14.57
C LEU A 237 10.88 5.57 -15.08
N SER A 238 11.04 5.30 -16.38
CA SER A 238 12.27 4.80 -17.01
C SER A 238 13.55 5.59 -16.67
N GLY A 239 13.45 6.92 -16.53
CA GLY A 239 14.56 7.79 -16.14
C GLY A 239 15.02 7.66 -14.69
N SER A 240 14.24 6.99 -13.84
CA SER A 240 14.47 6.84 -12.38
C SER A 240 14.48 5.39 -11.91
N ILE A 241 14.00 4.44 -12.71
CA ILE A 241 13.81 3.04 -12.31
C ILE A 241 15.12 2.31 -11.95
N ASN A 242 16.27 2.78 -12.46
CA ASN A 242 17.56 2.18 -12.14
C ASN A 242 18.14 2.63 -10.78
N ASN A 243 17.44 3.50 -10.05
CA ASN A 243 17.82 3.88 -8.70
C ASN A 243 17.34 2.87 -7.64
N VAL A 244 16.37 2.03 -7.98
CA VAL A 244 15.90 0.95 -7.10
C VAL A 244 16.62 -0.36 -7.38
N LYS A 245 16.70 -1.20 -6.33
CA LYS A 245 17.33 -2.53 -6.36
C LYS A 245 16.39 -3.59 -6.92
N LEU A 246 15.07 -3.43 -6.73
CA LEU A 246 14.06 -4.43 -7.10
C LEU A 246 12.82 -3.75 -7.71
N VAL A 247 12.34 -4.31 -8.82
CA VAL A 247 10.98 -4.04 -9.34
C VAL A 247 10.15 -5.29 -9.16
N ALA A 248 9.09 -5.17 -8.36
CA ALA A 248 8.06 -6.17 -8.24
C ALA A 248 6.86 -5.85 -9.14
N VAL A 249 6.26 -6.88 -9.73
CA VAL A 249 5.03 -6.77 -10.52
C VAL A 249 3.96 -7.63 -9.87
N SER A 250 2.87 -6.98 -9.45
CA SER A 250 1.69 -7.60 -8.87
C SER A 250 0.60 -7.71 -9.94
N LEU A 251 0.16 -8.94 -10.22
CA LEU A 251 -0.77 -9.24 -11.32
C LEU A 251 -1.76 -10.35 -10.94
N PRO A 252 -2.95 -10.40 -11.57
CA PRO A 252 -3.96 -11.41 -11.28
C PRO A 252 -3.55 -12.78 -11.86
N ASP A 253 -3.99 -13.86 -11.21
CA ASP A 253 -3.95 -15.18 -11.83
C ASP A 253 -5.10 -15.34 -12.84
N ILE A 254 -4.74 -15.25 -14.12
CA ILE A 254 -5.66 -15.43 -15.25
C ILE A 254 -5.56 -16.83 -15.87
N GLY A 255 -4.98 -17.80 -15.14
CA GLY A 255 -4.83 -19.18 -15.58
C GLY A 255 -3.69 -19.35 -16.59
N GLU A 256 -3.95 -20.09 -17.67
CA GLU A 256 -2.91 -20.46 -18.65
C GLU A 256 -2.24 -19.24 -19.31
N SER A 257 -2.94 -18.11 -19.41
CA SER A 257 -2.42 -16.87 -20.01
C SER A 257 -1.54 -16.03 -19.07
N THR A 258 -1.42 -16.40 -17.78
CA THR A 258 -0.64 -15.62 -16.80
C THR A 258 0.82 -15.51 -17.24
N VAL A 259 1.43 -16.62 -17.70
CA VAL A 259 2.83 -16.63 -18.14
C VAL A 259 3.04 -15.78 -19.38
N ASP A 260 2.09 -15.75 -20.31
CA ASP A 260 2.17 -14.91 -21.52
C ASP A 260 2.12 -13.42 -21.17
N LEU A 261 1.27 -13.04 -20.21
CA LEU A 261 1.21 -11.68 -19.68
C LEU A 261 2.53 -11.30 -19.01
N MET A 262 3.08 -12.18 -18.16
CA MET A 262 4.37 -11.98 -17.51
C MET A 262 5.49 -11.78 -18.54
N ASN A 263 5.56 -12.60 -19.58
CA ASN A 263 6.57 -12.47 -20.65
C ASN A 263 6.42 -11.15 -21.43
N THR A 264 5.18 -10.70 -21.64
CA THR A 264 4.91 -9.44 -22.33
C THR A 264 5.38 -8.25 -21.48
N ILE A 265 5.03 -8.23 -20.20
CA ILE A 265 5.49 -7.21 -19.25
C ILE A 265 7.02 -7.24 -19.10
N TYR A 266 7.60 -8.43 -19.01
CA TYR A 266 9.05 -8.60 -18.93
C TYR A 266 9.77 -7.97 -20.13
N THR A 267 9.25 -8.16 -21.35
CA THR A 267 9.83 -7.58 -22.58
C THR A 267 9.81 -6.04 -22.55
N ILE A 268 8.83 -5.42 -21.90
CA ILE A 268 8.77 -3.98 -21.68
C ILE A 268 9.88 -3.53 -20.72
N MET A 269 10.08 -4.30 -19.64
CA MET A 269 10.98 -3.92 -18.55
C MET A 269 12.46 -4.18 -18.84
N GLU A 270 12.77 -5.33 -19.44
CA GLU A 270 14.14 -5.85 -19.62
C GLU A 270 15.11 -4.85 -20.27
N PRO A 271 14.74 -4.03 -21.28
CA PRO A 271 15.70 -3.12 -21.91
C PRO A 271 16.15 -1.96 -20.99
N HIS A 272 15.37 -1.66 -19.95
CA HIS A 272 15.52 -0.43 -19.16
C HIS A 272 15.89 -0.65 -17.70
N PHE A 273 15.83 -1.88 -17.19
CA PHE A 273 16.05 -2.17 -15.77
C PHE A 273 17.14 -3.22 -15.54
N LYS A 274 18.06 -2.94 -14.62
CA LYS A 274 19.23 -3.78 -14.32
C LYS A 274 19.21 -4.43 -12.92
N GLY A 275 18.14 -4.21 -12.15
CA GLY A 275 18.01 -4.76 -10.80
C GLY A 275 17.32 -6.12 -10.77
N TYR A 276 16.84 -6.50 -9.59
CA TYR A 276 16.12 -7.74 -9.36
C TYR A 276 14.65 -7.60 -9.75
N ASN A 277 14.09 -8.62 -10.39
CA ASN A 277 12.67 -8.66 -10.71
C ASN A 277 11.94 -9.71 -9.86
N LEU A 278 10.78 -9.31 -9.32
CA LEU A 278 9.93 -10.14 -8.48
C LEU A 278 8.52 -10.19 -9.06
N TRP A 279 7.95 -11.38 -9.17
CA TRP A 279 6.57 -11.57 -9.60
C TRP A 279 5.71 -11.96 -8.40
N GLN A 280 4.56 -11.31 -8.28
CA GLN A 280 3.62 -11.51 -7.17
C GLN A 280 2.23 -11.77 -7.74
N MET A 281 1.70 -12.97 -7.51
CA MET A 281 0.31 -13.26 -7.83
C MET A 281 -0.55 -12.62 -6.75
N ALA A 282 -1.43 -11.70 -7.14
CA ALA A 282 -2.33 -11.00 -6.25
C ALA A 282 -3.79 -11.28 -6.62
N ASP A 283 -4.63 -11.48 -5.61
CA ASP A 283 -6.09 -11.47 -5.79
C ASP A 283 -6.53 -10.00 -5.99
N LEU A 284 -6.36 -9.48 -7.22
CA LEU A 284 -6.70 -8.11 -7.64
C LEU A 284 -8.19 -7.95 -8.00
#